data_AF-A0A7R8WVM3-F1
#
_entry.id   AF-A0A7R8WVM3-F1
#
_cell.length_a   1.000
_cell.length_b   1.000
_cell.length_c   1.000
_cell.angle_alpha   90.00
_cell.angle_beta   90.00
_cell.angle_gamma   90.00
#
_symmetry.space_group_name_H-M   'P 1'
#
loop_
_entity.id
_entity.type
_entity.pdbx_description
1 polymer ?
#
loop_
_entity_poly.entity_id
_entity_poly.type
_entity_poly.pdbx_seq_one_letter_code
_entity_poly.pdbx_strand_id
1 'polypeptide(L)'
;MGKVPLGPVGNGDTPDRRRSSSGIAAEVKPNVHLQKILLRSMLKVAGKYQTRQFANTFQSNLLEPLVSMSLVSNPKVRVVVQHIFHSLIDRHGNLEKLLRP
;
A
#
# COMPACT_ATOMS: atom_id res chain seq x y z
N MET A 1 -8.65 -68.94 -2.42
CA MET A 1 -8.11 -67.56 -2.48
C MET A 1 -9.29 -66.59 -2.48
N GLY A 2 -9.33 -65.64 -1.53
CA GLY A 2 -10.37 -64.62 -1.46
C GLY A 2 -10.78 -64.30 -0.02
N LYS A 3 -9.94 -63.57 0.72
CA LYS A 3 -10.30 -63.01 2.03
C LYS A 3 -11.28 -61.84 1.80
N VAL A 4 -12.45 -61.88 2.42
CA VAL A 4 -13.36 -60.73 2.56
C VAL A 4 -12.97 -59.94 3.81
N PRO A 5 -12.63 -58.63 3.72
CA PRO A 5 -12.39 -57.82 4.91
C PRO A 5 -13.71 -57.35 5.54
N LEU A 6 -13.87 -57.66 6.83
CA LEU A 6 -14.84 -57.03 7.73
C LEU A 6 -14.53 -55.53 7.84
N GLY A 7 -15.52 -54.68 7.55
CA GLY A 7 -15.45 -53.26 7.89
C GLY A 7 -15.49 -53.06 9.41
N PRO A 8 -14.75 -52.08 9.99
CA PRO A 8 -14.87 -51.81 11.41
C PRO A 8 -16.16 -51.01 11.67
N VAL A 9 -16.91 -51.58 12.60
CA VAL A 9 -18.05 -51.04 13.34
C VAL A 9 -17.72 -49.64 13.87
N GLY A 10 -18.61 -48.68 13.60
CA GLY A 10 -18.55 -47.35 14.16
C GLY A 10 -18.82 -47.36 15.67
N ASN A 11 -18.07 -46.56 16.41
CA ASN A 11 -18.46 -45.91 17.66
C ASN A 11 -17.42 -44.82 17.95
N GLY A 12 -17.85 -43.56 17.90
CA GLY A 12 -16.99 -42.42 18.13
C GLY A 12 -17.76 -41.14 17.89
N ASP A 13 -18.47 -40.70 18.93
CA ASP A 13 -19.09 -39.38 19.04
C ASP A 13 -18.13 -38.29 18.55
N THR A 14 -18.51 -37.61 17.48
CA THR A 14 -17.79 -36.44 16.97
C THR A 14 -18.29 -35.22 17.77
N PRO A 15 -17.45 -34.57 18.59
CA PRO A 15 -17.86 -33.31 19.18
C PRO A 15 -17.68 -32.21 18.14
N ASP A 16 -18.82 -31.75 17.61
CA ASP A 16 -18.94 -30.47 16.93
C ASP A 16 -18.57 -29.35 17.92
N ARG A 17 -17.36 -28.80 17.79
CA ARG A 17 -16.93 -27.61 18.50
C ARG A 17 -16.67 -26.48 17.52
N ARG A 18 -17.77 -25.82 17.16
CA ARG A 18 -17.85 -24.41 16.78
C ARG A 18 -16.78 -23.54 17.47
N ARG A 19 -16.17 -22.70 16.65
CA ARG A 19 -15.83 -21.29 16.90
C ARG A 19 -14.92 -20.99 18.10
N SER A 20 -13.66 -20.67 17.79
CA SER A 20 -12.95 -19.52 18.38
C SER A 20 -11.99 -18.91 17.36
N SER A 21 -12.47 -17.85 16.74
CA SER A 21 -11.65 -16.76 16.23
C SER A 21 -10.88 -16.11 17.38
N SER A 22 -9.55 -16.02 17.32
CA SER A 22 -8.78 -14.84 17.73
C SER A 22 -7.27 -15.08 17.70
N GLY A 23 -6.53 -14.18 17.04
CA GLY A 23 -5.10 -13.95 17.22
C GLY A 23 -4.24 -15.05 16.58
N ILE A 24 -3.45 -14.79 15.55
CA ILE A 24 -2.38 -13.79 15.59
C ILE A 24 -2.29 -13.15 14.20
N ALA A 25 -3.04 -12.07 13.98
CA ALA A 25 -2.68 -11.11 12.94
C ALA A 25 -1.39 -10.45 13.43
N ALA A 26 -0.25 -11.04 13.09
CA ALA A 26 1.05 -10.46 13.30
C ALA A 26 1.08 -9.12 12.57
N GLU A 27 0.89 -8.09 13.36
CA GLU A 27 0.95 -6.67 13.07
C GLU A 27 1.96 -6.33 11.96
N VAL A 28 1.44 -6.00 10.78
CA VAL A 28 2.22 -5.49 9.64
C VAL A 28 2.71 -4.08 9.95
N LYS A 29 3.78 -3.95 10.75
CA LYS A 29 4.49 -2.68 10.99
C LYS A 29 5.85 -2.46 10.28
N PRO A 30 6.32 -3.26 9.30
CA PRO A 30 7.45 -2.85 8.46
C PRO A 30 7.04 -1.87 7.35
N ASN A 31 5.78 -1.92 6.90
CA ASN A 31 5.30 -1.10 5.79
C ASN A 31 5.34 0.40 6.10
N VAL A 32 4.93 0.84 7.29
CA VAL A 32 4.84 2.28 7.61
C VAL A 32 6.20 2.98 7.52
N HIS A 33 7.29 2.30 7.84
CA HIS A 33 8.63 2.87 7.74
C HIS A 33 9.08 3.04 6.28
N LEU A 34 8.87 2.01 5.44
CA LEU A 34 9.13 2.06 4.00
C LEU A 34 8.27 3.13 3.32
N GLN A 35 7.00 3.24 3.73
CA GLN A 35 6.09 4.27 3.25
C GLN A 35 6.61 5.69 3.57
N LYS A 36 7.12 5.91 4.79
CA LYS A 36 7.75 7.18 5.18
C LYS A 36 9.03 7.47 4.40
N ILE A 37 9.87 6.47 4.16
CA ILE A 37 11.08 6.61 3.34
C ILE A 37 10.70 6.98 1.90
N LEU A 38 9.73 6.29 1.31
CA LEU A 38 9.26 6.58 -0.04
C LEU A 38 8.74 8.01 -0.15
N LEU A 39 7.87 8.45 0.76
CA LEU A 39 7.33 9.82 0.76
C LEU A 39 8.44 10.86 0.89
N ARG A 40 9.43 10.63 1.76
CA ARG A 40 10.57 11.54 1.93
C ARG A 40 11.47 11.58 0.69
N SER A 41 11.78 10.43 0.11
CA SER A 41 12.58 10.33 -1.11
C SER A 41 11.87 11.04 -2.27
N MET A 42 10.57 10.80 -2.43
CA MET A 42 9.73 11.44 -3.44
C MET A 42 9.66 12.96 -3.27
N LEU A 43 9.39 13.44 -2.06
CA LEU A 43 9.34 14.87 -1.78
C LEU A 43 10.68 15.56 -2.11
N LYS A 44 11.80 14.90 -1.81
CA LYS A 44 13.14 15.42 -2.11
C LYS A 44 13.43 15.47 -3.61
N VAL A 45 13.03 14.43 -4.36
CA VAL A 45 13.16 14.40 -5.82
C VAL A 45 12.23 15.43 -6.47
N ALA A 46 11.02 15.60 -5.95
CA ALA A 46 10.08 16.62 -6.41
C ALA A 46 10.65 18.04 -6.30
N GLY A 47 11.32 18.35 -5.17
CA GLY A 47 11.89 19.68 -4.93
C GLY A 47 13.25 19.96 -5.58
N LYS A 48 14.09 18.93 -5.83
CA LYS A 48 15.46 19.13 -6.34
C LYS A 48 15.66 18.88 -7.83
N TYR A 49 14.84 18.02 -8.45
CA TYR A 49 15.04 17.66 -9.86
C TYR A 49 14.01 18.38 -10.74
N GLN A 50 14.46 19.39 -11.49
CA GLN A 50 13.72 19.96 -12.62
C GLN A 50 13.85 19.03 -13.83
N THR A 51 13.20 17.87 -13.77
CA THR A 51 13.20 16.95 -14.90
C THR A 51 12.32 17.51 -16.01
N ARG A 52 12.90 17.89 -17.16
CA ARG A 52 12.17 18.42 -18.34
C ARG A 52 11.24 17.37 -19.00
N GLN A 53 11.31 16.11 -18.59
CA GLN A 53 10.55 14.99 -19.13
C GLN A 53 9.70 14.32 -18.04
N PHE A 54 8.38 14.42 -18.18
CA PHE A 54 7.41 13.83 -17.25
C PHE A 54 7.47 12.31 -17.19
N ALA A 55 7.81 11.65 -18.29
CA ALA A 55 7.94 10.19 -18.37
C ALA A 55 8.97 9.64 -17.36
N ASN A 56 10.05 10.38 -17.10
CA ASN A 56 11.07 9.98 -16.13
C ASN A 56 10.68 10.30 -14.69
N THR A 57 9.70 11.19 -14.50
CA THR A 57 9.17 11.56 -13.17
C THR A 57 8.15 10.55 -12.65
N PHE A 58 7.40 9.95 -13.57
CA PHE A 58 6.23 9.13 -13.28
C PHE A 58 6.47 7.67 -13.69
N GLN A 59 7.57 7.10 -13.23
CA GLN A 59 7.82 5.67 -13.40
C GLN A 59 6.83 4.87 -12.54
N SER A 60 6.27 3.79 -13.10
CA SER A 60 5.18 3.00 -12.48
C SER A 60 5.54 2.46 -11.09
N ASN A 61 6.79 2.02 -10.93
CA ASN A 61 7.36 1.54 -9.66
C ASN A 61 7.30 2.57 -8.51
N LEU A 62 7.22 3.86 -8.82
CA LEU A 62 7.10 4.95 -7.83
C LEU A 62 5.66 5.44 -7.71
N LEU A 63 4.91 5.45 -8.82
CA LEU A 63 3.55 5.95 -8.89
C LEU A 63 2.55 5.05 -8.17
N GLU A 64 2.64 3.74 -8.38
CA GLU A 64 1.73 2.76 -7.81
C GLU A 64 1.66 2.82 -6.27
N PRO A 65 2.79 2.87 -5.53
CA PRO A 65 2.73 3.04 -4.09
C PRO A 65 2.26 4.45 -3.67
N LEU A 66 2.57 5.51 -4.41
CA LEU A 66 2.06 6.86 -4.16
C LEU A 66 0.52 6.93 -4.29
N VAL A 67 -0.02 6.34 -5.36
CA VAL A 67 -1.47 6.25 -5.59
C VAL A 67 -2.12 5.40 -4.50
N SER A 68 -1.51 4.27 -4.14
CA SER A 68 -1.99 3.43 -3.04
C SER A 68 -2.05 4.19 -1.71
N MET A 69 -1.06 5.05 -1.43
CA MET A 69 -1.06 5.91 -0.24
C MET A 69 -2.12 7.01 -0.29
N SER A 70 -2.50 7.47 -1.47
CA SER A 70 -3.57 8.47 -1.62
C SER A 70 -4.94 7.94 -1.16
N LEU A 71 -5.10 6.61 -1.08
CA LEU A 71 -6.32 5.93 -0.64
C LEU A 71 -6.35 5.62 0.87
N VAL A 72 -5.26 5.90 1.60
CA VAL A 72 -5.17 5.61 3.04
C VAL A 72 -6.14 6.49 3.83
N SER A 73 -6.79 5.93 4.85
CA SER A 73 -7.81 6.60 5.67
C SER A 73 -7.30 7.84 6.41
N ASN A 74 -5.99 7.93 6.66
CA ASN A 74 -5.37 9.06 7.34
C ASN A 74 -5.32 10.32 6.44
N PRO A 75 -6.04 11.40 6.77
CA PRO A 75 -6.07 12.61 5.94
C PRO A 75 -4.71 13.29 5.80
N LYS A 76 -3.85 13.23 6.83
CA LYS A 76 -2.51 13.84 6.78
C LYS A 76 -1.64 13.18 5.72
N VAL A 77 -1.75 11.85 5.56
CA VAL A 77 -1.02 11.12 4.51
C VAL A 77 -1.52 11.52 3.13
N ARG A 78 -2.83 11.61 2.94
CA ARG A 78 -3.42 12.04 1.65
C ARG A 78 -2.97 13.45 1.27
N VAL A 79 -2.97 14.40 2.21
CA VAL A 79 -2.49 15.76 1.95
C VAL A 79 -1.03 15.78 1.51
N VAL A 80 -0.16 14.99 2.15
CA VAL A 80 1.25 14.89 1.76
C VAL A 80 1.40 14.31 0.36
N VAL A 81 0.66 13.25 0.03
CA VAL A 81 0.68 12.64 -1.31
C VAL A 81 0.20 13.64 -2.38
N GLN A 82 -0.87 14.39 -2.10
CA GLN A 82 -1.38 15.41 -3.01
C GLN A 82 -0.37 16.55 -3.20
N HIS A 83 0.30 16.98 -2.13
CA HIS A 83 1.37 17.97 -2.24
C HIS A 83 2.52 17.47 -3.11
N ILE A 84 2.93 16.21 -2.95
CA ILE A 84 3.94 15.59 -3.82
C ILE A 84 3.48 15.62 -5.27
N PHE A 85 2.26 15.15 -5.59
CA PHE A 85 1.75 15.18 -6.96
C PHE A 85 1.74 16.59 -7.55
N HIS A 86 1.27 17.56 -6.78
CA HIS A 86 1.26 18.94 -7.20
C HIS A 86 2.68 19.45 -7.50
N SER A 87 3.67 19.18 -6.63
CA SER A 87 5.07 19.56 -6.88
C SER A 87 5.68 18.84 -8.09
N LEU A 88 5.27 17.60 -8.38
CA LEU A 88 5.75 16.86 -9.54
C LEU A 88 5.15 17.40 -10.85
N ILE A 89 3.90 17.87 -10.82
CA ILE A 89 3.18 18.45 -11.96
C ILE A 89 3.63 19.90 -12.18
N ASP A 90 3.60 20.71 -11.13
CA ASP A 90 3.91 22.13 -11.18
C ASP A 90 5.36 22.45 -10.76
N ARG A 91 6.32 21.79 -11.42
CA ARG A 91 7.77 21.96 -11.16
C ARG A 91 8.31 23.35 -11.51
N HIS A 92 7.56 24.12 -12.27
CA HIS A 92 7.96 25.44 -12.75
C HIS A 92 7.34 26.58 -11.94
N GLY A 93 6.60 26.27 -10.86
CA GLY A 93 5.88 27.25 -10.05
C GLY A 93 4.91 28.06 -10.90
N ASN A 94 4.19 27.40 -11.80
CA ASN A 94 3.24 28.05 -12.69
C ASN A 94 2.03 28.55 -11.91
N LEU A 95 1.66 27.93 -10.80
CA LEU A 95 0.61 28.45 -9.92
C LEU A 95 0.92 29.90 -9.48
N GLU A 96 2.14 30.15 -9.01
CA GLU A 96 2.61 31.49 -8.62
C GLU A 96 2.75 32.47 -9.80
N LYS A 97 2.81 31.97 -11.04
CA LYS A 97 2.80 32.81 -12.25
C LYS A 97 1.39 33.14 -12.69
N LEU A 98 0.45 32.21 -12.53
CA LEU A 98 -0.97 32.36 -12.86
C LEU A 98 -1.72 33.22 -11.85
N LEU A 99 -1.25 33.26 -10.59
CA LEU A 99 -1.82 34.13 -9.55
C LEU A 99 -1.35 35.59 -9.66
N ARG A 100 -0.42 35.90 -10.57
CA ARG A 100 -0.04 37.29 -10.87
C ARG A 100 -0.98 37.84 -11.94
N PRO A 101 -1.58 39.02 -11.71
CA PRO A 101 -2.52 39.65 -12.65
C PRO A 101 -1.85 40.09 -13.96
#